data_AF-A0AAD7H6R7-F1
#
_entry.id   AF-A0AAD7H6R7-F1
#
_cell.length_a   1.000
_cell.length_b   1.000
_cell.length_c   1.000
_cell.angle_alpha   90.00
_cell.angle_beta   90.00
_cell.angle_gamma   90.00
#
_symmetry.space_group_name_H-M   'P 1'
#
loop_
_entity.id
_entity.type
_entity.pdbx_description
1 polymer ?
#
loop_
_entity_poly.entity_id
_entity_poly.type
_entity_poly.pdbx_seq_one_letter_code
_entity_poly.pdbx_strand_id
1 'polypeptide(L)'
;MAPRKRCPVCRSKTWHKEPSSGLIACSEGHILQNYRNETTEVDDLGAHHVKKRNLKSTRENKARTSGDSQLYHGNRGRYFYFQCLQLILRHQIAVLIDRWGLPAELEVVCRDLWALHLSLLRSPPPPEPYLAAQEQDGAPPDSNEAKVDSNSDDEVPPSSDDEDPDQKDEDEEKTDAELEELLAENSASSSSDAEDEEAGESKPKPQPKRPGWHEHDRTRARATSTLAVLVVACWTLRFPILYRDLTRLIESYDLPFLDAARLLPRSMTVHLTKQNIQALSPAKTPSAETLHRLSSSLARRIYASFGVRTPEANAAPILWRVVSQGLGGSPTLYRLTKRLATVLALPLTLHASLAPRLEKRRTRNPETHRDDSVAPEVAFLATSIIVLKMVYGMDGEARHPTDSEDAACEMPRLDEYLARLGGLADGDAVFAFDSRTEMAIEDLGDDTVDEYIAFCERALLGGPVNEQDVLDRYFPIKTSQATRKPVVNEGPVEPLWGLGATGLKEHAEEVHRPGENYTVWAPEEMPDSYGMVVKRASRWAAVGEEYVSTVVAHYERRLSRWWIRSRRDFASDFVEE
;
A
#
# COMPACT_ATOMS: atom_id res chain seq x y z
N MET A 1 38.74 -44.90 15.30
CA MET A 1 39.76 -45.94 15.62
C MET A 1 40.93 -45.75 14.67
N ALA A 2 42.17 -45.74 15.17
CA ALA A 2 43.34 -45.66 14.28
C ALA A 2 43.32 -46.87 13.31
N PRO A 3 43.62 -46.68 12.01
CA PRO A 3 43.64 -47.79 11.06
C PRO A 3 44.69 -48.82 11.49
N ARG A 4 44.24 -50.05 11.76
CA ARG A 4 45.14 -51.14 12.15
C ARG A 4 46.05 -51.47 10.96
N LYS A 5 47.36 -51.60 11.22
CA LYS A 5 48.35 -52.00 10.21
C LYS A 5 47.99 -53.38 9.64
N ARG A 6 48.39 -53.66 8.39
CA ARG A 6 48.23 -54.98 7.77
C ARG A 6 49.04 -56.02 8.53
N CYS A 7 48.60 -57.29 8.49
CA CYS A 7 49.36 -58.39 9.08
C CYS A 7 50.79 -58.45 8.49
N PRO A 8 51.85 -58.53 9.30
CA PRO A 8 53.23 -58.55 8.79
C PRO A 8 53.55 -59.85 8.03
N VAL A 9 52.82 -60.94 8.28
CA VAL A 9 53.07 -62.25 7.66
C VAL A 9 52.27 -62.41 6.36
N CYS A 10 50.95 -62.31 6.40
CA CYS A 10 50.08 -62.56 5.24
C CYS A 10 49.47 -61.29 4.61
N ARG A 11 49.78 -60.09 5.11
CA ARG A 11 49.31 -58.78 4.60
C ARG A 11 47.80 -58.57 4.56
N SER A 12 47.01 -59.44 5.19
CA SER A 12 45.56 -59.23 5.35
C SER A 12 45.27 -57.94 6.12
N LYS A 13 44.14 -57.31 5.81
CA LYS A 13 43.65 -56.10 6.48
C LYS A 13 42.66 -56.42 7.61
N THR A 14 42.12 -57.63 7.60
CA THR A 14 41.02 -58.08 8.45
C THR A 14 41.59 -58.74 9.70
N TRP A 15 41.19 -58.19 10.86
CA TRP A 15 41.59 -58.66 12.18
C TRP A 15 40.33 -58.94 12.99
N HIS A 16 40.21 -60.14 13.55
CA HIS A 16 39.11 -60.55 14.43
C HIS A 16 39.64 -60.99 15.79
N LYS A 17 38.79 -60.93 16.82
CA LYS A 17 39.13 -61.37 18.17
C LYS A 17 38.79 -62.85 18.32
N GLU A 18 39.73 -63.66 18.77
CA GLU A 18 39.49 -65.08 19.01
C GLU A 18 38.66 -65.26 20.30
N PRO A 19 37.57 -66.06 20.30
CA PRO A 19 36.66 -66.17 21.45
C PRO A 19 37.29 -66.79 22.69
N SER A 20 38.25 -67.70 22.50
CA SER A 20 38.88 -68.51 23.55
C SER A 20 40.03 -67.80 24.27
N SER A 21 40.85 -67.04 23.53
CA SER A 21 42.08 -66.45 24.04
C SER A 21 42.01 -64.93 24.24
N GLY A 22 40.98 -64.27 23.68
CA GLY A 22 40.87 -62.81 23.68
C GLY A 22 41.93 -62.08 22.86
N LEU A 23 42.81 -62.83 22.17
CA LEU A 23 43.83 -62.33 21.26
C LEU A 23 43.19 -61.88 19.94
N ILE A 24 43.91 -61.03 19.20
CA ILE A 24 43.50 -60.62 17.86
C ILE A 24 44.27 -61.42 16.83
N ALA A 25 43.54 -62.16 16.01
CA ALA A 25 44.06 -62.94 14.88
C ALA A 25 43.62 -62.30 13.56
N CYS A 26 44.42 -62.47 12.51
CA CYS A 26 44.00 -62.09 11.16
C CYS A 26 43.16 -63.21 10.51
N SER A 27 42.56 -62.96 9.34
CA SER A 27 41.77 -63.96 8.60
C SER A 27 42.46 -65.32 8.37
N GLU A 28 43.80 -65.33 8.30
CA GLU A 28 44.61 -66.54 8.10
C GLU A 28 45.16 -67.12 9.42
N GLY A 29 44.73 -66.60 10.59
CA GLY A 29 45.09 -67.14 11.90
C GLY A 29 46.39 -66.59 12.54
N HIS A 30 47.05 -65.60 11.93
CA HIS A 30 48.25 -64.98 12.53
C HIS A 30 47.89 -64.03 13.68
N ILE A 31 48.54 -64.20 14.84
CA ILE A 31 48.28 -63.41 16.05
C ILE A 31 49.00 -62.06 16.00
N LEU A 32 48.29 -60.98 16.34
CA LEU A 32 48.85 -59.64 16.48
C LEU A 32 49.61 -59.52 17.82
N GLN A 33 50.93 -59.59 17.75
CA GLN A 33 51.81 -59.37 18.91
C GLN A 33 51.70 -57.94 19.44
N ASN A 34 51.80 -57.77 20.75
CA ASN A 34 51.72 -56.49 21.48
C ASN A 34 50.35 -55.79 21.46
N TYR A 35 49.29 -56.49 21.07
CA TYR A 35 47.93 -55.97 21.26
C TYR A 35 47.47 -56.19 22.71
N ARG A 36 47.38 -55.09 23.47
CA ARG A 36 46.82 -55.09 24.83
C ARG A 36 45.40 -54.53 24.79
N ASN A 37 44.42 -55.33 25.22
CA ASN A 37 43.08 -54.82 25.49
C ASN A 37 43.11 -54.09 26.84
N GLU A 38 43.06 -52.76 26.81
CA GLU A 38 42.77 -51.97 28.01
C GLU A 38 41.25 -51.87 28.14
N THR A 39 40.63 -52.81 28.86
CA THR A 39 39.25 -52.68 29.30
C THR A 39 39.22 -51.77 30.51
N THR A 40 38.82 -50.51 30.31
CA THR A 40 38.55 -49.57 31.40
C THR A 40 37.14 -49.84 31.93
N GLU A 41 36.98 -50.96 32.63
CA GLU A 41 35.79 -51.19 33.46
C GLU A 41 36.03 -50.46 34.79
N VAL A 42 35.39 -49.31 34.94
CA VAL A 42 35.39 -48.54 36.19
C VAL A 42 33.95 -48.51 36.67
N ASP A 43 33.64 -49.28 37.71
CA ASP A 43 32.28 -49.45 38.23
C ASP A 43 31.75 -48.26 39.04
N ASP A 44 32.60 -47.28 39.39
CA ASP A 44 32.18 -46.06 40.07
C ASP A 44 32.83 -44.82 39.46
N LEU A 45 32.17 -44.23 38.45
CA LEU A 45 32.54 -42.94 37.87
C LEU A 45 31.63 -41.84 38.44
N GLY A 46 32.18 -40.99 39.32
CA GLY A 46 31.49 -39.80 39.82
C GLY A 46 31.18 -38.78 38.72
N ALA A 47 30.10 -38.00 38.91
CA ALA A 47 29.42 -37.17 37.90
C ALA A 47 30.25 -36.09 37.17
N HIS A 48 31.53 -35.90 37.48
CA HIS A 48 32.35 -34.80 36.95
C HIS A 48 33.46 -35.19 35.98
N HIS A 49 33.55 -36.46 35.55
CA HIS A 49 34.56 -36.92 34.59
C HIS A 49 33.93 -37.45 33.29
N VAL A 50 33.21 -36.59 32.55
CA VAL A 50 32.72 -36.91 31.20
C VAL A 50 33.17 -35.86 30.19
N LYS A 51 34.46 -35.86 29.82
CA LYS A 51 34.90 -35.15 28.60
C LYS A 51 34.69 -36.07 27.40
N LYS A 52 33.55 -35.93 26.71
CA LYS A 52 33.34 -36.56 25.40
C LYS A 52 34.32 -35.95 24.39
N ARG A 53 35.13 -36.78 23.73
CA ARG A 53 35.95 -36.33 22.59
C ARG A 53 35.03 -35.98 21.42
N ASN A 54 34.86 -34.69 21.12
CA ASN A 54 34.32 -34.28 19.83
C ASN A 54 35.40 -34.51 18.76
N LEU A 55 35.15 -35.43 17.85
CA LEU A 55 35.96 -35.59 16.64
C LEU A 55 35.79 -34.32 15.80
N LYS A 56 36.86 -33.55 15.61
CA LYS A 56 36.89 -32.45 14.63
C LYS A 56 36.64 -33.06 13.26
N SER A 57 35.42 -32.87 12.73
CA SER A 57 35.07 -33.19 11.36
C SER A 57 35.99 -32.39 10.44
N THR A 58 36.94 -33.06 9.79
CA THR A 58 37.80 -32.52 8.73
C THR A 58 37.04 -32.47 7.40
N ARG A 59 35.73 -32.24 7.47
CA ARG A 59 34.96 -31.87 6.30
C ARG A 59 35.21 -30.38 6.15
N GLU A 60 36.05 -30.01 5.17
CA GLU A 60 36.06 -28.64 4.67
C GLU A 60 34.59 -28.25 4.49
N ASN A 61 34.17 -27.22 5.23
CA ASN A 61 32.93 -26.55 4.94
C ASN A 61 33.12 -26.00 3.54
N LYS A 62 32.77 -26.79 2.52
CA LYS A 62 32.37 -26.24 1.23
C LYS A 62 31.32 -25.21 1.60
N ALA A 63 31.73 -23.94 1.61
CA ALA A 63 30.85 -22.82 1.79
C ALA A 63 29.59 -23.14 1.01
N ARG A 64 28.44 -23.04 1.67
CA ARG A 64 27.12 -23.39 1.16
C ARG A 64 26.80 -22.54 -0.08
N THR A 65 27.48 -22.79 -1.19
CA THR A 65 27.18 -22.34 -2.55
C THR A 65 26.05 -23.21 -3.10
N SER A 66 25.05 -23.42 -2.26
CA SER A 66 23.85 -24.19 -2.54
C SER A 66 22.60 -23.30 -2.48
N GLY A 67 22.80 -21.97 -2.49
CA GLY A 67 21.79 -21.06 -3.04
C GLY A 67 21.88 -21.12 -4.56
N ASP A 68 20.73 -21.12 -5.23
CA ASP A 68 20.68 -21.12 -6.68
C ASP A 68 21.57 -19.99 -7.23
N SER A 69 22.65 -20.34 -7.94
CA SER A 69 23.64 -19.39 -8.49
C SER A 69 23.04 -18.31 -9.40
N GLN A 70 21.77 -18.45 -9.76
CA GLN A 70 21.03 -17.51 -10.59
C GLN A 70 20.31 -16.43 -9.77
N LEU A 71 20.02 -16.63 -8.48
CA LEU A 71 19.28 -15.64 -7.70
C LEU A 71 20.19 -14.50 -7.24
N TYR A 72 19.72 -13.26 -7.39
CA TYR A 72 20.45 -12.09 -6.92
C TYR A 72 20.05 -11.73 -5.49
N HIS A 73 21.05 -11.65 -4.61
CA HIS A 73 20.90 -11.33 -3.19
C HIS A 73 21.61 -10.01 -2.85
N GLY A 74 21.38 -9.49 -1.64
CA GLY A 74 22.03 -8.29 -1.12
C GLY A 74 21.77 -7.02 -1.96
N ASN A 75 22.79 -6.19 -2.11
CA ASN A 75 22.76 -4.98 -2.94
C ASN A 75 22.34 -5.30 -4.38
N ARG A 76 22.71 -6.50 -4.87
CA ARG A 76 22.42 -6.91 -6.24
C ARG A 76 20.99 -7.27 -6.50
N GLY A 77 20.40 -7.98 -5.55
CA GLY A 77 18.95 -8.16 -5.53
C GLY A 77 18.22 -6.83 -5.43
N ARG A 78 18.74 -5.89 -4.63
CA ARG A 78 18.10 -4.58 -4.41
C ARG A 78 18.13 -3.69 -5.66
N TYR A 79 19.28 -3.50 -6.30
CA TYR A 79 19.36 -2.72 -7.53
C TYR A 79 18.46 -3.33 -8.62
N PHE A 80 18.50 -4.65 -8.75
CA PHE A 80 17.68 -5.38 -9.70
C PHE A 80 16.17 -5.23 -9.44
N TYR A 81 15.75 -5.23 -8.18
CA TYR A 81 14.37 -4.94 -7.79
C TYR A 81 13.91 -3.55 -8.25
N PHE A 82 14.76 -2.52 -8.14
CA PHE A 82 14.44 -1.19 -8.67
C PHE A 82 14.35 -1.15 -10.20
N GLN A 83 15.16 -1.94 -10.91
CA GLN A 83 15.04 -2.08 -12.36
C GLN A 83 13.69 -2.70 -12.74
N CYS A 84 13.24 -3.73 -12.01
CA CYS A 84 11.91 -4.31 -12.20
C CYS A 84 10.79 -3.30 -11.94
N LEU A 85 10.86 -2.55 -10.84
CA LEU A 85 9.89 -1.48 -10.55
C LEU A 85 9.85 -0.41 -11.65
N GLN A 86 11.01 -0.02 -12.19
CA GLN A 86 11.08 0.95 -13.27
C GLN A 86 10.41 0.42 -14.55
N LEU A 87 10.58 -0.85 -14.89
CA LEU A 87 9.88 -1.45 -16.04
C LEU A 87 8.37 -1.51 -15.82
N ILE A 88 7.93 -1.88 -14.62
CA ILE A 88 6.50 -1.89 -14.26
C ILE A 88 5.92 -0.47 -14.37
N LEU A 89 6.61 0.54 -13.84
CA LEU A 89 6.19 1.93 -13.96
C LEU A 89 6.07 2.36 -15.42
N ARG A 90 7.01 1.96 -16.30
CA ARG A 90 6.91 2.26 -17.74
C ARG A 90 5.69 1.64 -18.39
N HIS A 91 5.35 0.40 -18.04
CA HIS A 91 4.12 -0.23 -18.52
C HIS A 91 2.87 0.48 -17.98
N GLN A 92 2.85 0.84 -16.69
CA GLN A 92 1.76 1.62 -16.11
C GLN A 92 1.56 2.95 -16.84
N ILE A 93 2.63 3.70 -17.12
CA ILE A 93 2.58 4.95 -17.88
C ILE A 93 2.04 4.72 -19.29
N ALA A 94 2.56 3.73 -20.01
CA ALA A 94 2.15 3.44 -21.38
C ALA A 94 0.65 3.08 -21.46
N VAL A 95 0.16 2.27 -20.51
CA VAL A 95 -1.27 1.93 -20.41
C VAL A 95 -2.10 3.17 -20.13
N LEU A 96 -1.69 4.04 -19.19
CA LEU A 96 -2.45 5.25 -18.88
C LEU A 96 -2.51 6.22 -20.08
N ILE A 97 -1.41 6.37 -20.83
CA ILE A 97 -1.35 7.19 -22.04
C ILE A 97 -2.33 6.66 -23.09
N ASP A 98 -2.30 5.35 -23.37
CA ASP A 98 -3.19 4.71 -24.35
C ASP A 98 -4.67 4.78 -23.94
N ARG A 99 -4.99 4.47 -22.67
CA ARG A 99 -6.37 4.36 -22.19
C ARG A 99 -7.06 5.70 -22.01
N TRP A 100 -6.35 6.68 -21.46
CA TRP A 100 -6.92 8.01 -21.18
C TRP A 100 -6.60 9.04 -22.27
N GLY A 101 -5.87 8.65 -23.32
CA GLY A 101 -5.46 9.57 -24.39
C GLY A 101 -4.59 10.71 -23.84
N LEU A 102 -3.76 10.44 -22.84
CA LEU A 102 -2.93 11.45 -22.21
C LEU A 102 -1.75 11.84 -23.10
N PRO A 103 -1.24 13.08 -22.97
CA PRO A 103 -0.12 13.55 -23.75
C PRO A 103 1.20 12.85 -23.33
N ALA A 104 2.13 12.70 -24.27
CA ALA A 104 3.38 11.96 -24.07
C ALA A 104 4.30 12.61 -23.02
N GLU A 105 4.10 13.89 -22.74
CA GLU A 105 4.75 14.67 -21.69
C GLU A 105 4.56 14.05 -20.30
N LEU A 106 3.50 13.28 -20.08
CA LEU A 106 3.31 12.51 -18.84
C LEU A 106 4.49 11.56 -18.58
N GLU A 107 5.01 10.89 -19.61
CA GLU A 107 6.15 9.98 -19.45
C GLU A 107 7.39 10.72 -18.95
N VAL A 108 7.65 11.91 -19.49
CA VAL A 108 8.79 12.74 -19.11
C VAL A 108 8.67 13.18 -17.64
N VAL A 109 7.50 13.67 -17.26
CA VAL A 109 7.22 14.12 -15.87
C VAL A 109 7.32 12.95 -14.89
N CYS A 110 6.75 11.79 -15.22
CA CYS A 110 6.85 10.59 -14.39
C CYS A 110 8.30 10.12 -14.24
N ARG A 111 9.10 10.14 -15.31
CA ARG A 111 10.51 9.76 -15.29
C ARG A 111 11.32 10.67 -14.36
N ASP A 112 11.11 11.98 -14.47
CA ASP A 112 11.83 12.96 -13.66
C ASP A 112 11.41 12.85 -12.18
N LEU A 113 10.11 12.68 -11.90
CA LEU A 113 9.60 12.44 -10.54
C LEU A 113 10.08 11.11 -9.95
N TRP A 114 10.21 10.06 -10.76
CA TRP A 114 10.79 8.78 -10.33
C TRP A 114 12.26 8.94 -9.94
N ALA A 115 13.04 9.69 -10.73
CA ALA A 115 14.44 9.99 -10.39
C ALA A 115 14.55 10.79 -9.08
N LEU A 116 13.70 11.81 -8.90
CA LEU A 116 13.62 12.56 -7.64
C LEU A 116 13.21 11.66 -6.48
N HIS A 117 12.23 10.78 -6.68
CA HIS A 117 11.80 9.81 -5.67
C HIS A 117 12.95 8.91 -5.22
N LEU A 118 13.71 8.34 -6.17
CA LEU A 118 14.86 7.48 -5.90
C LEU A 118 15.96 8.22 -5.12
N SER A 119 16.24 9.48 -5.47
CA SER A 119 17.23 10.31 -4.77
C SER A 119 16.82 10.67 -3.34
N LEU A 120 15.52 10.65 -3.04
CA LEU A 120 15.00 10.94 -1.70
C LEU A 120 15.06 9.73 -0.77
N LEU A 121 15.24 8.51 -1.29
CA LEU A 121 15.34 7.30 -0.49
C LEU A 121 16.55 7.40 0.47
N ARG A 122 16.40 6.95 1.72
CA ARG A 122 17.51 7.02 2.70
C ARG A 122 18.73 6.21 2.25
N SER A 123 18.48 5.13 1.52
CA SER A 123 19.52 4.36 0.84
C SER A 123 19.13 4.28 -0.65
N PRO A 124 19.74 5.12 -1.51
CA PRO A 124 19.48 5.10 -2.93
C PRO A 124 19.92 3.76 -3.55
N PRO A 125 19.38 3.40 -4.73
CA PRO A 125 19.82 2.18 -5.43
C PRO A 125 21.34 2.23 -5.67
N PRO A 126 22.09 1.16 -5.32
CA PRO A 126 23.53 1.13 -5.51
C PRO A 126 23.88 1.17 -7.02
N PRO A 127 25.01 1.79 -7.44
CA PRO A 127 25.41 1.91 -8.84
C PRO A 127 26.03 0.60 -9.36
N GLU A 128 25.32 -0.51 -9.27
CA GLU A 128 25.89 -1.82 -9.54
C GLU A 128 26.27 -2.18 -10.96
N PRO A 129 25.66 -1.63 -12.04
CA PRO A 129 26.18 -1.86 -13.38
C PRO A 129 27.63 -1.39 -13.49
N TYR A 130 28.02 -0.40 -12.68
CA TYR A 130 29.37 0.13 -12.61
C TYR A 130 30.25 -0.72 -11.67
N LEU A 131 29.76 -1.10 -10.49
CA LEU A 131 30.53 -1.92 -9.53
C LEU A 131 30.83 -3.33 -10.07
N ALA A 132 29.84 -3.99 -10.68
CA ALA A 132 30.03 -5.30 -11.30
C ALA A 132 30.98 -5.26 -12.51
N ALA A 133 31.02 -4.14 -13.24
CA ALA A 133 31.99 -3.93 -14.31
C ALA A 133 33.41 -3.70 -13.76
N GLN A 134 33.56 -2.93 -12.67
CA GLN A 134 34.86 -2.76 -11.99
C GLN A 134 35.40 -4.05 -11.37
N GLU A 135 34.52 -4.89 -10.81
CA GLU A 135 34.88 -6.22 -10.28
C GLU A 135 35.33 -7.18 -11.40
N GLN A 136 34.74 -7.08 -12.60
CA GLN A 136 35.17 -7.87 -13.77
C GLN A 136 36.48 -7.36 -14.38
N ASP A 137 36.76 -6.06 -14.29
CA ASP A 137 37.99 -5.43 -14.79
C ASP A 137 39.17 -5.48 -13.80
N GLY A 138 39.00 -6.05 -12.60
CA GLY A 138 40.09 -6.37 -11.67
C GLY A 138 40.82 -5.16 -11.07
N ALA A 139 40.15 -4.02 -10.91
CA ALA A 139 40.73 -2.87 -10.24
C ALA A 139 40.71 -3.05 -8.70
N PRO A 140 41.82 -2.85 -7.98
CA PRO A 140 41.83 -2.94 -6.52
C PRO A 140 40.91 -1.85 -5.92
N PRO A 141 40.24 -2.13 -4.78
CA PRO A 141 39.30 -1.19 -4.18
C PRO A 141 40.04 0.06 -3.72
N ASP A 142 39.77 1.17 -4.40
CA ASP A 142 40.23 2.49 -3.99
C ASP A 142 39.39 2.91 -2.78
N SER A 143 39.96 2.73 -1.59
CA SER A 143 39.41 3.22 -0.34
C SER A 143 39.37 4.75 -0.37
N ASN A 144 38.27 5.33 -0.87
CA ASN A 144 37.98 6.74 -0.71
C ASN A 144 36.47 6.98 -0.76
N GLU A 145 35.77 6.50 0.27
CA GLU A 145 34.53 7.17 0.69
C GLU A 145 34.89 8.50 1.33
N ALA A 146 34.65 9.59 0.60
CA ALA A 146 34.74 10.94 1.11
C ALA A 146 33.69 11.15 2.23
N LYS A 147 34.10 10.90 3.48
CA LYS A 147 33.44 11.48 4.66
C LYS A 147 33.84 12.94 4.75
N VAL A 148 32.84 13.81 4.68
CA VAL A 148 32.96 15.24 4.97
C VAL A 148 33.21 15.41 6.47
N ASP A 149 34.33 16.08 6.77
CA ASP A 149 34.86 16.39 8.10
C ASP A 149 33.95 17.30 8.96
N SER A 150 33.94 17.02 10.26
CA SER A 150 33.87 18.06 11.29
C SER A 150 34.60 17.59 12.58
N ASN A 151 35.77 18.19 12.80
CA ASN A 151 36.70 18.16 13.93
C ASN A 151 36.15 17.86 15.34
N SER A 152 36.91 17.08 16.12
CA SER A 152 37.78 17.61 17.20
C SER A 152 38.75 16.55 17.76
N ASP A 153 39.95 17.01 18.08
CA ASP A 153 41.18 16.35 18.54
C ASP A 153 41.08 15.37 19.73
N ASP A 154 41.89 14.31 19.72
CA ASP A 154 42.89 14.01 20.78
C ASP A 154 43.84 12.84 20.38
N GLU A 155 45.13 13.02 20.67
CA GLU A 155 46.27 12.13 20.33
C GLU A 155 46.46 10.94 21.30
N VAL A 156 46.75 9.73 20.81
CA VAL A 156 47.71 8.71 21.38
C VAL A 156 48.12 7.69 20.28
N PRO A 157 49.39 7.20 20.17
CA PRO A 157 49.86 6.30 19.11
C PRO A 157 50.06 4.82 19.60
N PRO A 158 50.65 3.89 18.81
CA PRO A 158 49.94 2.76 18.18
C PRO A 158 50.28 1.38 18.78
N SER A 159 49.39 0.38 18.63
CA SER A 159 49.77 -1.03 18.81
C SER A 159 48.97 -2.00 17.94
N SER A 160 49.72 -2.68 17.07
CA SER A 160 49.61 -4.07 16.59
C SER A 160 48.29 -4.60 16.04
N ASP A 161 48.37 -4.95 14.76
CA ASP A 161 47.43 -5.75 13.96
C ASP A 161 47.08 -7.11 14.60
N ASP A 162 45.79 -7.42 14.64
CA ASP A 162 45.23 -8.77 14.56
C ASP A 162 43.80 -8.62 13.97
N GLU A 163 43.61 -9.07 12.72
CA GLU A 163 42.31 -9.06 12.02
C GLU A 163 41.44 -10.24 12.48
N ASP A 164 40.24 -9.92 13.00
CA ASP A 164 39.21 -10.85 13.47
C ASP A 164 38.21 -11.16 12.33
N PRO A 165 37.87 -12.43 12.01
CA PRO A 165 37.10 -12.77 10.81
C PRO A 165 35.56 -12.73 10.97
N ASP A 166 35.04 -12.22 12.08
CA ASP A 166 33.61 -12.33 12.44
C ASP A 166 32.68 -11.22 11.83
N GLN A 167 33.19 -10.33 10.98
CA GLN A 167 32.39 -9.22 10.42
C GLN A 167 31.47 -9.57 9.24
N LYS A 168 31.50 -10.80 8.71
CA LYS A 168 30.63 -11.19 7.58
C LYS A 168 29.27 -11.75 7.98
N ASP A 169 29.16 -12.32 9.18
CA ASP A 169 27.92 -12.98 9.62
C ASP A 169 26.91 -11.97 10.22
N GLU A 170 27.37 -10.80 10.70
CA GLU A 170 26.49 -9.77 11.27
C GLU A 170 25.65 -9.01 10.22
N ASP A 171 26.14 -8.87 8.98
CA ASP A 171 25.43 -8.17 7.91
C ASP A 171 24.35 -9.06 7.26
N GLU A 172 24.56 -10.38 7.16
CA GLU A 172 23.55 -11.31 6.66
C GLU A 172 22.37 -11.43 7.64
N GLU A 173 22.62 -11.55 8.95
CA GLU A 173 21.57 -11.64 9.97
C GLU A 173 20.72 -10.37 10.10
N LYS A 174 21.30 -9.18 9.90
CA LYS A 174 20.54 -7.92 9.84
C LYS A 174 19.60 -7.86 8.64
N THR A 175 20.03 -8.37 7.48
CA THR A 175 19.22 -8.31 6.26
C THR A 175 18.05 -9.29 6.29
N ASP A 176 18.22 -10.48 6.89
CA ASP A 176 17.12 -11.44 7.07
C ASP A 176 16.07 -10.92 8.06
N ALA A 177 16.48 -10.26 9.15
CA ALA A 177 15.57 -9.61 10.10
C ALA A 177 14.78 -8.45 9.47
N GLU A 178 15.41 -7.61 8.64
CA GLU A 178 14.75 -6.50 7.93
C GLU A 178 13.79 -6.98 6.82
N LEU A 179 14.00 -8.20 6.31
CA LEU A 179 13.20 -8.80 5.24
C LEU A 179 12.02 -9.61 5.79
N GLU A 180 12.17 -10.17 6.99
CA GLU A 180 11.10 -10.80 7.78
C GLU A 180 10.07 -9.76 8.27
N GLU A 181 10.51 -8.52 8.57
CA GLU A 181 9.64 -7.39 8.92
C GLU A 181 8.72 -6.96 7.75
N LEU A 182 9.20 -7.04 6.51
CA LEU A 182 8.39 -6.76 5.31
C LEU A 182 7.25 -7.78 5.10
N LEU A 183 7.46 -9.02 5.51
CA LEU A 183 6.44 -10.06 5.48
C LEU A 183 5.43 -9.89 6.62
N ALA A 184 5.89 -9.45 7.80
CA ALA A 184 5.02 -9.17 8.94
C ALA A 184 4.03 -8.01 8.64
N GLU A 185 4.46 -6.96 7.96
CA GLU A 185 3.59 -5.81 7.63
C GLU A 185 2.57 -6.10 6.51
N ASN A 186 2.95 -6.85 5.46
CA ASN A 186 1.98 -7.29 4.45
C ASN A 186 0.92 -8.21 5.08
N SER A 187 1.29 -9.01 6.07
CA SER A 187 0.39 -9.87 6.81
C SER A 187 -0.47 -9.11 7.84
N ALA A 188 0.05 -8.03 8.44
CA ALA A 188 -0.69 -7.17 9.37
C ALA A 188 -1.77 -6.32 8.68
N SER A 189 -1.65 -6.11 7.36
CA SER A 189 -2.73 -5.51 6.55
C SER A 189 -3.91 -6.47 6.26
N SER A 190 -3.82 -7.72 6.72
CA SER A 190 -4.79 -8.79 6.49
C SER A 190 -5.53 -9.27 7.75
N SER A 191 -5.38 -8.63 8.92
CA SER A 191 -6.11 -9.05 10.14
C SER A 191 -6.60 -7.86 10.95
N SER A 192 -7.78 -7.36 10.61
CA SER A 192 -8.64 -6.62 11.53
C SER A 192 -10.08 -7.11 11.33
N ASP A 193 -10.42 -8.22 11.99
CA ASP A 193 -11.72 -8.44 12.63
C ASP A 193 -11.77 -9.85 13.25
N ALA A 194 -11.71 -9.89 14.57
CA ALA A 194 -12.30 -10.92 15.44
C ALA A 194 -12.15 -10.42 16.88
N GLU A 195 -13.19 -9.76 17.38
CA GLU A 195 -13.39 -9.63 18.83
C GLU A 195 -13.85 -10.98 19.38
N ASP A 196 -13.24 -11.41 20.47
CA ASP A 196 -13.96 -12.18 21.48
C ASP A 196 -13.34 -11.89 22.85
N GLU A 197 -14.18 -11.42 23.76
CA GLU A 197 -13.87 -11.24 25.17
C GLU A 197 -13.89 -12.60 25.89
N GLU A 198 -12.95 -12.84 26.80
CA GLU A 198 -13.32 -13.34 28.13
C GLU A 198 -12.24 -13.05 29.18
N ALA A 199 -12.74 -12.77 30.39
CA ALA A 199 -12.01 -12.27 31.54
C ALA A 199 -11.14 -13.31 32.27
N GLY A 200 -10.02 -12.86 32.83
CA GLY A 200 -9.22 -13.63 33.79
C GLY A 200 -8.04 -12.86 34.35
N GLU A 201 -8.10 -12.50 35.63
CA GLU A 201 -7.06 -11.78 36.38
C GLU A 201 -5.70 -12.51 36.41
N SER A 202 -4.58 -11.81 36.16
CA SER A 202 -3.34 -11.94 36.97
C SER A 202 -2.15 -11.07 36.49
N LYS A 203 -1.67 -10.25 37.44
CA LYS A 203 -0.32 -9.69 37.70
C LYS A 203 0.49 -8.99 36.56
N PRO A 204 1.11 -7.82 36.86
CA PRO A 204 1.84 -7.04 35.86
C PRO A 204 3.18 -7.69 35.50
N LYS A 205 3.36 -8.04 34.22
CA LYS A 205 4.65 -8.40 33.65
C LYS A 205 5.49 -7.14 33.41
N PRO A 206 6.82 -7.19 33.60
CA PRO A 206 7.71 -6.06 33.36
C PRO A 206 7.69 -5.70 31.86
N GLN A 207 7.42 -4.43 31.57
CA GLN A 207 7.38 -3.93 30.19
C GLN A 207 8.77 -4.08 29.54
N PRO A 208 8.92 -4.78 28.40
CA PRO A 208 10.12 -4.66 27.61
C PRO A 208 10.19 -3.23 27.08
N LYS A 209 11.33 -2.57 27.30
CA LYS A 209 11.65 -1.29 26.66
C LYS A 209 11.48 -1.48 25.15
N ARG A 210 10.51 -0.79 24.56
CA ARG A 210 10.25 -0.83 23.12
C ARG A 210 11.55 -0.44 22.39
N PRO A 211 12.12 -1.29 21.53
CA PRO A 211 13.10 -0.83 20.55
C PRO A 211 12.38 0.16 19.61
N GLY A 212 13.10 1.08 18.97
CA GLY A 212 12.55 2.13 18.11
C GLY A 212 11.87 1.64 16.81
N TRP A 213 10.76 0.92 16.96
CA TRP A 213 10.00 0.18 15.94
C TRP A 213 9.17 1.03 14.95
N HIS A 214 9.54 2.29 14.70
CA HIS A 214 8.75 3.16 13.80
C HIS A 214 9.57 3.95 12.78
N GLU A 215 10.88 3.75 12.69
CA GLU A 215 11.73 4.56 11.81
C GLU A 215 12.18 3.82 10.53
N HIS A 216 12.23 2.48 10.53
CA HIS A 216 12.74 1.69 9.41
C HIS A 216 11.68 1.38 8.32
N ASP A 217 10.40 1.27 8.67
CA ASP A 217 9.24 1.01 7.77
C ASP A 217 9.10 2.06 6.63
N ARG A 218 9.53 3.31 6.84
CA ARG A 218 9.37 4.42 5.88
C ARG A 218 10.33 4.41 4.67
N THR A 219 11.18 3.39 4.54
CA THR A 219 12.49 3.53 3.91
C THR A 219 12.70 2.76 2.59
N ARG A 220 11.78 1.86 2.20
CA ARG A 220 11.92 1.06 0.97
C ARG A 220 10.87 1.44 -0.08
N ALA A 221 11.26 1.56 -1.36
CA ALA A 221 10.32 1.79 -2.44
C ALA A 221 9.48 0.52 -2.66
N ARG A 222 8.21 0.58 -2.27
CA ARG A 222 7.21 -0.49 -2.48
C ARG A 222 6.62 -0.38 -3.88
N ALA A 223 5.96 -1.42 -4.40
CA ALA A 223 5.17 -1.30 -5.64
C ALA A 223 4.16 -0.14 -5.59
N THR A 224 3.62 0.19 -4.41
CA THR A 224 2.73 1.35 -4.18
C THR A 224 3.40 2.71 -4.42
N SER A 225 4.73 2.79 -4.39
CA SER A 225 5.47 4.02 -4.69
C SER A 225 5.36 4.42 -6.16
N THR A 226 5.21 3.44 -7.09
CA THR A 226 5.02 3.75 -8.51
C THR A 226 3.69 4.46 -8.73
N LEU A 227 2.62 4.00 -8.07
CA LEU A 227 1.30 4.64 -8.08
C LEU A 227 1.34 6.05 -7.47
N ALA A 228 2.07 6.24 -6.37
CA ALA A 228 2.23 7.57 -5.78
C ALA A 228 2.93 8.56 -6.74
N VAL A 229 3.95 8.09 -7.48
CA VAL A 229 4.62 8.89 -8.52
C VAL A 229 3.65 9.23 -9.65
N LEU A 230 2.84 8.28 -10.11
CA LEU A 230 1.81 8.53 -11.13
C LEU A 230 0.79 9.59 -10.67
N VAL A 231 0.31 9.51 -9.44
CA VAL A 231 -0.62 10.51 -8.88
C VAL A 231 0.02 11.90 -8.87
N VAL A 232 1.24 12.01 -8.35
CA VAL A 232 1.97 13.28 -8.30
C VAL A 232 2.17 13.84 -9.71
N ALA A 233 2.52 12.99 -10.69
CA ALA A 233 2.70 13.38 -12.09
C ALA A 233 1.41 13.87 -12.76
N CYS A 234 0.29 13.19 -12.51
CA CYS A 234 -0.99 13.61 -13.05
C CYS A 234 -1.41 14.96 -12.46
N TRP A 235 -1.13 15.19 -11.17
CA TRP A 235 -1.43 16.46 -10.51
C TRP A 235 -0.50 17.60 -10.95
N THR A 236 0.78 17.34 -11.22
CA THR A 236 1.68 18.36 -11.80
C THR A 236 1.20 18.83 -13.17
N LEU A 237 0.62 17.93 -13.97
CA LEU A 237 -0.01 18.25 -15.25
C LEU A 237 -1.47 18.74 -15.14
N ARG A 238 -2.00 18.85 -13.91
CA ARG A 238 -3.38 19.27 -13.60
C ARG A 238 -4.48 18.39 -14.22
N PHE A 239 -4.18 17.11 -14.45
CA PHE A 239 -5.21 16.15 -14.83
C PHE A 239 -6.19 15.92 -13.66
N PRO A 240 -7.50 15.88 -13.92
CA PRO A 240 -8.52 15.71 -12.90
C PRO A 240 -8.70 14.22 -12.52
N ILE A 241 -7.59 13.57 -12.15
CA ILE A 241 -7.60 12.17 -11.73
C ILE A 241 -8.16 12.04 -10.31
N LEU A 242 -8.88 10.96 -10.06
CA LEU A 242 -9.34 10.56 -8.74
C LEU A 242 -8.59 9.31 -8.30
N TYR A 243 -8.42 9.10 -6.99
CA TYR A 243 -7.78 7.87 -6.51
C TYR A 243 -8.60 6.63 -6.89
N ARG A 244 -9.94 6.74 -6.86
CA ARG A 244 -10.85 5.69 -7.33
C ARG A 244 -10.58 5.25 -8.78
N ASP A 245 -10.14 6.16 -9.65
CA ASP A 245 -9.89 5.82 -11.07
C ASP A 245 -8.72 4.84 -11.18
N LEU A 246 -7.66 5.06 -10.38
CA LEU A 246 -6.52 4.17 -10.33
C LEU A 246 -6.88 2.84 -9.66
N THR A 247 -7.63 2.87 -8.55
CA THR A 247 -8.12 1.66 -7.87
C THR A 247 -8.94 0.79 -8.83
N ARG A 248 -9.88 1.38 -9.58
CA ARG A 248 -10.69 0.68 -10.60
C ARG A 248 -9.85 0.12 -11.74
N LEU A 249 -8.85 0.86 -12.22
CA LEU A 249 -7.95 0.36 -13.26
C LEU A 249 -7.08 -0.82 -12.79
N ILE A 250 -6.71 -0.83 -11.51
CA ILE A 250 -5.95 -1.93 -10.90
C ILE A 250 -6.84 -3.17 -10.74
N GLU A 251 -8.05 -3.00 -10.20
CA GLU A 251 -9.01 -4.08 -9.97
C GLU A 251 -9.47 -4.72 -11.28
N SER A 252 -9.65 -3.92 -12.34
CA SER A 252 -9.98 -4.42 -13.68
C SER A 252 -8.82 -5.12 -14.41
N TYR A 253 -7.64 -5.24 -13.78
CA TYR A 253 -6.39 -5.75 -14.36
C TYR A 253 -5.91 -4.98 -15.61
N ASP A 254 -6.43 -3.78 -15.84
CA ASP A 254 -5.98 -2.92 -16.94
C ASP A 254 -4.64 -2.27 -16.62
N LEU A 255 -4.48 -1.73 -15.41
CA LEU A 255 -3.24 -1.15 -14.93
C LEU A 255 -2.40 -2.20 -14.21
N PRO A 256 -1.18 -2.50 -14.68
CA PRO A 256 -0.34 -3.53 -14.06
C PRO A 256 0.03 -3.20 -12.61
N PHE A 257 -0.47 -3.97 -11.64
CA PHE A 257 -0.12 -3.81 -10.23
C PHE A 257 -0.19 -5.12 -9.43
N LEU A 258 -1.33 -5.83 -9.44
CA LEU A 258 -1.54 -7.04 -8.61
C LEU A 258 -0.68 -8.24 -9.03
N ASP A 259 -0.42 -8.40 -10.32
CA ASP A 259 0.45 -9.46 -10.86
C ASP A 259 1.38 -8.90 -11.93
N ALA A 260 2.15 -7.90 -11.52
CA ALA A 260 3.05 -7.17 -12.39
C ALA A 260 4.29 -8.00 -12.80
N ALA A 261 4.65 -9.04 -12.03
CA ALA A 261 5.80 -9.90 -12.31
C ALA A 261 5.65 -10.66 -13.65
N ARG A 262 4.43 -10.99 -14.08
CA ARG A 262 4.16 -11.66 -15.37
C ARG A 262 4.58 -10.85 -16.59
N LEU A 263 4.61 -9.52 -16.48
CA LEU A 263 4.97 -8.64 -17.58
C LEU A 263 6.49 -8.48 -17.73
N LEU A 264 7.26 -8.93 -16.73
CA LEU A 264 8.72 -8.83 -16.78
C LEU A 264 9.30 -9.88 -17.74
N PRO A 265 10.38 -9.55 -18.48
CA PRO A 265 11.05 -10.52 -19.34
C PRO A 265 11.53 -11.75 -18.56
N ARG A 266 11.43 -12.94 -19.17
CA ARG A 266 11.89 -14.20 -18.53
C ARG A 266 13.35 -14.17 -18.09
N SER A 267 14.19 -13.46 -18.84
CA SER A 267 15.61 -13.25 -18.47
C SER A 267 15.77 -12.51 -17.15
N MET A 268 14.82 -11.66 -16.77
CA MET A 268 14.84 -10.95 -15.50
C MET A 268 14.20 -11.78 -14.37
N THR A 269 13.08 -12.46 -14.64
CA THR A 269 12.35 -13.19 -13.59
C THR A 269 13.15 -14.35 -12.99
N VAL A 270 14.08 -14.94 -13.74
CA VAL A 270 14.97 -16.02 -13.27
C VAL A 270 15.88 -15.59 -12.13
N HIS A 271 16.23 -14.30 -12.07
CA HIS A 271 17.14 -13.76 -11.06
C HIS A 271 16.42 -13.20 -9.82
N LEU A 272 15.08 -13.17 -9.82
CA LEU A 272 14.28 -12.64 -8.73
C LEU A 272 14.10 -13.68 -7.62
N THR A 273 14.38 -13.27 -6.37
CA THR A 273 14.01 -14.04 -5.19
C THR A 273 12.50 -14.08 -5.01
N LYS A 274 11.99 -15.11 -4.32
CA LYS A 274 10.56 -15.25 -3.98
C LYS A 274 10.01 -13.99 -3.29
N GLN A 275 10.78 -13.39 -2.39
CA GLN A 275 10.39 -12.18 -1.66
C GLN A 275 10.28 -10.97 -2.59
N ASN A 276 11.23 -10.79 -3.52
CA ASN A 276 11.16 -9.71 -4.49
C ASN A 276 9.96 -9.86 -5.43
N ILE A 277 9.61 -11.09 -5.82
CA ILE A 277 8.40 -11.36 -6.63
C ILE A 277 7.15 -10.93 -5.86
N GLN A 278 7.03 -11.31 -4.58
CA GLN A 278 5.90 -10.93 -3.73
C GLN A 278 5.84 -9.41 -3.47
N ALA A 279 6.99 -8.74 -3.35
CA ALA A 279 7.05 -7.29 -3.17
C ALA A 279 6.69 -6.51 -4.45
N LEU A 280 6.99 -7.06 -5.64
CA LEU A 280 6.64 -6.48 -6.93
C LEU A 280 5.16 -6.69 -7.29
N SER A 281 4.55 -7.79 -6.82
CA SER A 281 3.17 -8.18 -7.11
C SER A 281 2.37 -8.35 -5.82
N PRO A 282 1.90 -7.23 -5.22
CA PRO A 282 1.09 -7.24 -4.02
C PRO A 282 -0.28 -7.89 -4.27
N ALA A 283 -0.78 -8.64 -3.28
CA ALA A 283 -2.03 -9.40 -3.41
C ALA A 283 -3.31 -8.55 -3.40
N LYS A 284 -3.27 -7.33 -2.85
CA LYS A 284 -4.45 -6.48 -2.66
C LYS A 284 -4.23 -5.09 -3.22
N THR A 285 -5.31 -4.51 -3.76
CA THR A 285 -5.35 -3.12 -4.23
C THR A 285 -5.20 -2.15 -3.06
N PRO A 286 -4.34 -1.13 -3.14
CA PRO A 286 -4.19 -0.16 -2.07
C PRO A 286 -5.45 0.67 -1.90
N SER A 287 -5.79 0.98 -0.64
CA SER A 287 -6.86 1.93 -0.32
C SER A 287 -6.53 3.33 -0.85
N ALA A 288 -7.58 4.09 -1.21
CA ALA A 288 -7.45 5.46 -1.67
C ALA A 288 -6.76 6.34 -0.61
N GLU A 289 -7.03 6.08 0.68
CA GLU A 289 -6.37 6.74 1.80
C GLU A 289 -4.85 6.48 1.81
N THR A 290 -4.45 5.22 1.66
CA THR A 290 -3.04 4.82 1.61
C THR A 290 -2.34 5.48 0.43
N LEU A 291 -2.96 5.49 -0.75
CA LEU A 291 -2.44 6.16 -1.93
C LEU A 291 -2.31 7.67 -1.73
N HIS A 292 -3.31 8.33 -1.13
CA HIS A 292 -3.26 9.75 -0.81
C HIS A 292 -2.13 10.06 0.16
N ARG A 293 -2.00 9.30 1.26
CA ARG A 293 -0.94 9.46 2.25
C ARG A 293 0.45 9.32 1.64
N LEU A 294 0.67 8.32 0.79
CA LEU A 294 1.95 8.10 0.09
C LEU A 294 2.26 9.25 -0.88
N SER A 295 1.27 9.66 -1.67
CA SER A 295 1.40 10.77 -2.65
C SER A 295 1.66 12.11 -1.94
N SER A 296 0.94 12.37 -0.85
CA SER A 296 1.10 13.55 0.00
C SER A 296 2.48 13.61 0.64
N SER A 297 2.96 12.49 1.19
CA SER A 297 4.30 12.38 1.76
C SER A 297 5.40 12.59 0.71
N LEU A 298 5.23 12.01 -0.48
CA LEU A 298 6.16 12.20 -1.60
C LEU A 298 6.22 13.66 -2.05
N ALA A 299 5.06 14.29 -2.29
CA ALA A 299 4.99 15.69 -2.69
C ALA A 299 5.61 16.63 -1.63
N ARG A 300 5.35 16.37 -0.35
CA ARG A 300 5.98 17.11 0.76
C ARG A 300 7.50 16.97 0.75
N ARG A 301 8.02 15.75 0.55
CA ARG A 301 9.47 15.49 0.53
C ARG A 301 10.13 16.18 -0.65
N ILE A 302 9.56 16.05 -1.84
CA ILE A 302 10.04 16.71 -3.07
C ILE A 302 10.08 18.24 -2.89
N TYR A 303 9.04 18.82 -2.29
CA TYR A 303 9.01 20.25 -1.99
C TYR A 303 10.08 20.65 -0.98
N ALA A 304 10.25 19.88 0.09
CA ALA A 304 11.22 20.18 1.14
C ALA A 304 12.69 20.05 0.68
N SER A 305 13.00 19.11 -0.21
CA SER A 305 14.37 18.85 -0.68
C SER A 305 14.74 19.66 -1.93
N PHE A 306 13.81 19.81 -2.88
CA PHE A 306 14.11 20.38 -4.20
C PHE A 306 13.35 21.69 -4.49
N GLY A 307 12.42 22.10 -3.63
CA GLY A 307 11.60 23.29 -3.87
C GLY A 307 10.58 23.14 -5.01
N VAL A 308 10.41 21.93 -5.56
CA VAL A 308 9.46 21.66 -6.64
C VAL A 308 8.04 21.64 -6.07
N ARG A 309 7.21 22.60 -6.50
CA ARG A 309 5.83 22.74 -6.03
C ARG A 309 4.86 21.99 -6.93
N THR A 310 4.06 21.09 -6.36
CA THR A 310 2.91 20.54 -7.05
C THR A 310 1.74 21.53 -6.99
N PRO A 311 1.05 21.78 -8.11
CA PRO A 311 -0.05 22.74 -8.16
C PRO A 311 -1.31 22.19 -7.48
N GLU A 312 -2.31 23.07 -7.33
CA GLU A 312 -3.64 22.69 -6.86
C GLU A 312 -4.36 21.77 -7.86
N ALA A 313 -5.16 20.84 -7.32
CA ALA A 313 -5.99 19.94 -8.09
C ALA A 313 -6.96 20.71 -9.00
N ASN A 314 -7.32 20.10 -10.13
CA ASN A 314 -8.35 20.66 -11.01
C ASN A 314 -9.73 20.44 -10.39
N ALA A 315 -10.14 21.38 -9.53
CA ALA A 315 -11.25 21.22 -8.61
C ALA A 315 -12.63 21.10 -9.28
N ALA A 316 -12.87 21.86 -10.37
CA ALA A 316 -14.16 21.89 -11.04
C ALA A 316 -14.61 20.52 -11.60
N PRO A 317 -13.80 19.81 -12.42
CA PRO A 317 -14.16 18.48 -12.89
C PRO A 317 -14.21 17.44 -11.77
N ILE A 318 -13.31 17.51 -10.78
CA ILE A 318 -13.33 16.62 -9.62
C ILE A 318 -14.66 16.77 -8.86
N LEU A 319 -15.05 18.00 -8.54
CA LEU A 319 -16.30 18.30 -7.84
C LEU A 319 -17.52 17.87 -8.66
N TRP A 320 -17.50 18.10 -9.98
CA TRP A 320 -18.60 17.65 -10.85
C TRP A 320 -18.74 16.13 -10.84
N ARG A 321 -17.63 15.38 -10.93
CA ARG A 321 -17.65 13.91 -10.84
C ARG A 321 -18.15 13.42 -9.49
N VAL A 322 -17.69 14.01 -8.40
CA VAL A 322 -18.17 13.73 -7.04
C VAL A 322 -19.68 13.93 -6.93
N VAL A 323 -20.19 15.06 -7.39
CA VAL A 323 -21.62 15.40 -7.29
C VAL A 323 -22.46 14.51 -8.20
N SER A 324 -22.10 14.41 -9.48
CA SER A 324 -22.92 13.74 -10.49
C SER A 324 -22.83 12.22 -10.42
N GLN A 325 -21.63 11.65 -10.24
CA GLN A 325 -21.42 10.19 -10.26
C GLN A 325 -21.41 9.61 -8.85
N GLY A 326 -20.84 10.33 -7.88
CA GLY A 326 -20.75 9.87 -6.49
C GLY A 326 -22.08 9.93 -5.77
N LEU A 327 -22.76 11.07 -5.87
CA LEU A 327 -24.00 11.32 -5.14
C LEU A 327 -25.25 11.41 -6.04
N GLY A 328 -25.11 11.31 -7.36
CA GLY A 328 -26.26 11.42 -8.26
C GLY A 328 -26.95 12.79 -8.20
N GLY A 329 -26.24 13.84 -7.77
CA GLY A 329 -26.78 15.14 -7.45
C GLY A 329 -26.93 16.09 -8.64
N SER A 330 -27.57 17.24 -8.38
CA SER A 330 -27.89 18.26 -9.38
C SER A 330 -26.79 19.32 -9.58
N PRO A 331 -26.85 20.10 -10.68
CA PRO A 331 -26.04 21.31 -10.82
C PRO A 331 -26.19 22.29 -9.66
N THR A 332 -27.36 22.32 -9.01
CA THR A 332 -27.59 23.11 -7.79
C THR A 332 -26.75 22.57 -6.63
N LEU A 333 -26.68 21.24 -6.45
CA LEU A 333 -25.77 20.64 -5.46
C LEU A 333 -24.31 21.02 -5.74
N TYR A 334 -23.88 20.99 -7.01
CA TYR A 334 -22.54 21.45 -7.40
C TYR A 334 -22.28 22.91 -7.00
N ARG A 335 -23.23 23.82 -7.26
CA ARG A 335 -23.13 25.24 -6.90
C ARG A 335 -23.06 25.45 -5.39
N LEU A 336 -23.91 24.76 -4.64
CA LEU A 336 -23.95 24.84 -3.18
C LEU A 336 -22.69 24.27 -2.56
N THR A 337 -22.23 23.10 -2.99
CA THR A 337 -20.97 22.50 -2.54
C THR A 337 -19.79 23.40 -2.86
N LYS A 338 -19.75 24.02 -4.05
CA LYS A 338 -18.70 24.97 -4.41
C LYS A 338 -18.67 26.16 -3.45
N ARG A 339 -19.82 26.75 -3.13
CA ARG A 339 -19.92 27.85 -2.15
C ARG A 339 -19.46 27.40 -0.77
N LEU A 340 -19.93 26.25 -0.29
CA LEU A 340 -19.53 25.73 1.02
C LEU A 340 -18.03 25.41 1.09
N ALA A 341 -17.46 24.83 0.02
CA ALA A 341 -16.03 24.56 -0.07
C ALA A 341 -15.18 25.84 0.02
N THR A 342 -15.64 26.95 -0.57
CA THR A 342 -14.97 28.25 -0.44
C THR A 342 -15.06 28.81 0.98
N VAL A 343 -16.20 28.66 1.65
CA VAL A 343 -16.40 29.07 3.05
C VAL A 343 -15.51 28.26 4.00
N LEU A 344 -15.41 26.96 3.75
CA LEU A 344 -14.54 26.08 4.51
C LEU A 344 -13.06 26.31 4.18
N ALA A 345 -12.71 26.95 3.06
CA ALA A 345 -11.35 27.07 2.55
C ALA A 345 -10.65 25.70 2.50
N LEU A 346 -11.18 24.76 1.73
CA LEU A 346 -10.61 23.42 1.59
C LEU A 346 -9.22 23.47 0.91
N PRO A 347 -8.21 22.75 1.42
CA PRO A 347 -6.92 22.65 0.75
C PRO A 347 -7.05 21.73 -0.48
N LEU A 348 -6.86 22.30 -1.67
CA LEU A 348 -6.94 21.56 -2.93
C LEU A 348 -5.55 21.05 -3.39
N THR A 349 -4.59 20.99 -2.48
CA THR A 349 -3.21 20.55 -2.73
C THR A 349 -2.96 19.17 -2.12
N LEU A 350 -2.00 18.40 -2.64
CA LEU A 350 -1.67 17.07 -2.11
C LEU A 350 -1.27 17.07 -0.64
N HIS A 351 -0.62 18.14 -0.18
CA HIS A 351 -0.18 18.28 1.21
C HIS A 351 -0.35 19.71 1.70
N ALA A 352 -0.66 19.86 2.99
CA ALA A 352 -0.89 21.14 3.65
C ALA A 352 0.27 22.16 3.52
N SER A 353 1.51 21.70 3.35
CA SER A 353 2.68 22.57 3.17
C SER A 353 2.73 23.29 1.82
N LEU A 354 1.98 22.79 0.84
CA LEU A 354 1.91 23.35 -0.52
C LEU A 354 0.76 24.35 -0.66
N ALA A 355 -0.20 24.27 0.27
CA ALA A 355 -1.35 25.15 0.33
C ALA A 355 -0.94 26.57 0.75
N PRO A 356 -1.64 27.61 0.26
CA PRO A 356 -1.50 28.96 0.80
C PRO A 356 -1.82 28.97 2.30
N ARG A 357 -1.19 29.89 3.04
CA ARG A 357 -1.48 30.06 4.47
C ARG A 357 -2.88 30.61 4.66
N LEU A 358 -3.55 30.14 5.70
CA LEU A 358 -4.86 30.66 6.11
C LEU A 358 -4.70 32.08 6.66
N GLU A 359 -5.71 32.93 6.45
CA GLU A 359 -5.75 34.27 7.04
C GLU A 359 -5.70 34.21 8.57
N LYS A 360 -4.60 34.69 9.16
CA LYS A 360 -4.50 34.85 10.61
C LYS A 360 -5.33 36.05 11.07
N ARG A 361 -6.60 35.83 11.39
CA ARG A 361 -7.42 36.84 12.07
C ARG A 361 -7.25 36.87 13.59
N ARG A 362 -6.77 35.77 14.22
CA ARG A 362 -6.49 35.67 15.68
C ARG A 362 -5.31 34.76 15.98
N THR A 363 -4.68 34.94 17.15
CA THR A 363 -3.52 34.17 17.64
C THR A 363 -3.77 32.66 17.78
N ARG A 364 -5.02 32.25 18.05
CA ARG A 364 -5.41 30.82 18.23
C ARG A 364 -5.82 30.14 16.92
N ASN A 365 -5.95 30.86 15.81
CA ASN A 365 -6.34 30.25 14.54
C ASN A 365 -5.16 29.49 13.92
N PRO A 366 -5.40 28.28 13.37
CA PRO A 366 -4.35 27.57 12.65
C PRO A 366 -3.96 28.37 11.41
N GLU A 367 -2.65 28.54 11.23
CA GLU A 367 -2.08 29.27 10.09
C GLU A 367 -1.93 28.38 8.85
N THR A 368 -1.96 27.07 9.08
CA THR A 368 -1.69 26.04 8.08
C THR A 368 -2.76 24.96 8.15
N HIS A 369 -2.99 24.31 7.02
CA HIS A 369 -3.91 23.19 6.86
C HIS A 369 -3.39 21.87 7.46
N ARG A 370 -2.57 21.91 8.53
CA ARG A 370 -1.83 20.74 9.04
C ARG A 370 -2.75 19.53 9.31
N ASP A 371 -3.95 19.80 9.80
CA ASP A 371 -4.92 18.76 10.18
C ASP A 371 -5.89 18.39 9.03
N ASP A 372 -5.72 19.00 7.84
CA ASP A 372 -6.59 18.79 6.67
C ASP A 372 -5.87 17.96 5.57
N SER A 373 -5.19 16.87 5.95
CA SER A 373 -4.56 15.95 4.99
C SER A 373 -5.58 14.93 4.44
N VAL A 374 -6.65 15.42 3.84
CA VAL A 374 -7.74 14.61 3.27
C VAL A 374 -7.66 14.65 1.74
N ALA A 375 -7.94 13.53 1.09
CA ALA A 375 -8.03 13.49 -0.38
C ALA A 375 -9.12 14.46 -0.87
N PRO A 376 -8.88 15.29 -1.92
CA PRO A 376 -9.85 16.31 -2.34
C PRO A 376 -11.21 15.74 -2.73
N GLU A 377 -11.26 14.54 -3.31
CA GLU A 377 -12.51 13.85 -3.63
C GLU A 377 -13.35 13.53 -2.39
N VAL A 378 -12.71 13.06 -1.31
CA VAL A 378 -13.38 12.82 -0.02
C VAL A 378 -13.78 14.14 0.63
N ALA A 379 -12.95 15.18 0.49
CA ALA A 379 -13.28 16.51 1.01
C ALA A 379 -14.52 17.10 0.32
N PHE A 380 -14.63 16.96 -1.01
CA PHE A 380 -15.80 17.38 -1.77
C PHE A 380 -17.04 16.52 -1.48
N LEU A 381 -16.86 15.21 -1.27
CA LEU A 381 -17.95 14.32 -0.84
C LEU A 381 -18.49 14.75 0.51
N ALA A 382 -17.62 14.93 1.51
CA ALA A 382 -18.01 15.36 2.84
C ALA A 382 -18.73 16.72 2.80
N THR A 383 -18.23 17.66 2.00
CA THR A 383 -18.87 18.97 1.81
C THR A 383 -20.24 18.84 1.15
N SER A 384 -20.39 17.95 0.16
CA SER A 384 -21.68 17.71 -0.50
C SER A 384 -22.69 17.04 0.43
N ILE A 385 -22.24 16.11 1.27
CA ILE A 385 -23.05 15.49 2.32
C ILE A 385 -23.57 16.54 3.30
N ILE A 386 -22.72 17.49 3.73
CA ILE A 386 -23.16 18.60 4.60
C ILE A 386 -24.21 19.45 3.91
N VAL A 387 -24.07 19.73 2.60
CA VAL A 387 -25.12 20.44 1.84
C VAL A 387 -26.41 19.65 1.81
N LEU A 388 -26.36 18.34 1.55
CA LEU A 388 -27.55 17.47 1.58
C LEU A 388 -28.21 17.46 2.96
N LYS A 389 -27.42 17.43 4.05
CA LYS A 389 -27.92 17.57 5.43
C LYS A 389 -28.57 18.92 5.67
N MET A 390 -28.01 20.02 5.16
CA MET A 390 -28.63 21.34 5.28
C MET A 390 -29.96 21.41 4.52
N VAL A 391 -30.03 20.84 3.30
CA VAL A 391 -31.24 20.89 2.47
C VAL A 391 -32.34 19.98 3.00
N TYR A 392 -32.04 18.70 3.27
CA TYR A 392 -33.05 17.69 3.59
C TYR A 392 -33.19 17.34 5.07
N GLY A 393 -32.25 17.76 5.93
CA GLY A 393 -32.20 17.37 7.34
C GLY A 393 -31.69 15.96 7.60
N MET A 394 -32.26 14.98 6.90
CA MET A 394 -31.95 13.54 7.07
C MET A 394 -32.00 13.08 8.55
N ASP A 395 -32.84 13.73 9.35
CA ASP A 395 -33.05 13.54 10.79
C ASP A 395 -34.44 12.97 11.09
N GLY A 396 -35.20 12.59 10.06
CA GLY A 396 -36.57 12.06 10.18
C GLY A 396 -37.65 13.14 10.17
N GLU A 397 -37.27 14.42 10.25
CA GLU A 397 -38.19 15.55 10.14
C GLU A 397 -38.23 16.10 8.71
N ALA A 398 -39.43 16.35 8.18
CA ALA A 398 -39.57 16.86 6.82
C ALA A 398 -39.31 18.38 6.77
N ARG A 399 -38.34 18.79 5.96
CA ARG A 399 -38.01 20.20 5.72
C ARG A 399 -38.47 20.63 4.34
N HIS A 400 -39.10 21.80 4.25
CA HIS A 400 -39.56 22.36 2.98
C HIS A 400 -39.20 23.83 2.85
N PRO A 401 -38.77 24.28 1.65
CA PRO A 401 -38.53 25.68 1.40
C PRO A 401 -39.82 26.48 1.57
N THR A 402 -39.72 27.60 2.29
CA THR A 402 -40.81 28.58 2.41
C THR A 402 -40.68 29.67 1.33
N ASP A 403 -39.43 30.01 0.97
CA ASP A 403 -39.12 31.07 0.02
C ASP A 403 -38.85 30.50 -1.38
N SER A 404 -39.43 31.11 -2.41
CA SER A 404 -39.22 30.69 -3.81
C SER A 404 -37.78 30.84 -4.29
N GLU A 405 -36.98 31.70 -3.64
CA GLU A 405 -35.56 31.89 -3.94
C GLU A 405 -34.64 30.87 -3.24
N ASP A 406 -35.18 29.99 -2.39
CA ASP A 406 -34.40 28.98 -1.71
C ASP A 406 -33.84 27.96 -2.71
N ALA A 407 -32.54 27.66 -2.59
CA ALA A 407 -31.87 26.69 -3.43
C ALA A 407 -32.40 25.27 -3.22
N ALA A 408 -33.08 24.99 -2.11
CA ALA A 408 -33.77 23.72 -1.89
C ALA A 408 -34.87 23.47 -2.94
N CYS A 409 -35.54 24.50 -3.45
CA CYS A 409 -36.60 24.36 -4.48
C CYS A 409 -36.11 23.70 -5.77
N GLU A 410 -34.84 23.90 -6.14
CA GLU A 410 -34.24 23.31 -7.34
C GLU A 410 -33.77 21.86 -7.12
N MET A 411 -33.83 21.38 -5.88
CA MET A 411 -33.40 20.03 -5.50
C MET A 411 -34.56 19.03 -5.63
N PRO A 412 -34.27 17.76 -6.00
CA PRO A 412 -35.29 16.73 -6.11
C PRO A 412 -35.91 16.37 -4.75
N ARG A 413 -37.07 15.72 -4.75
CA ARG A 413 -37.66 15.17 -3.51
C ARG A 413 -36.73 14.12 -2.89
N LEU A 414 -36.70 14.07 -1.55
CA LEU A 414 -35.81 13.18 -0.81
C LEU A 414 -36.02 11.71 -1.20
N ASP A 415 -37.26 11.23 -1.26
CA ASP A 415 -37.57 9.83 -1.58
C ASP A 415 -37.11 9.44 -2.99
N GLU A 416 -37.35 10.31 -3.97
CA GLU A 416 -36.94 10.08 -5.36
C GLU A 416 -35.41 10.15 -5.50
N TYR A 417 -34.76 11.03 -4.73
CA TYR A 417 -33.31 11.12 -4.65
C TYR A 417 -32.68 9.87 -4.04
N LEU A 418 -33.22 9.37 -2.92
CA LEU A 418 -32.75 8.13 -2.29
C LEU A 418 -32.98 6.91 -3.20
N ALA A 419 -34.11 6.83 -3.90
CA ALA A 419 -34.36 5.79 -4.90
C ALA A 419 -33.33 5.81 -6.03
N ARG A 420 -32.98 7.00 -6.55
CA ARG A 420 -31.92 7.17 -7.54
C ARG A 420 -30.55 6.77 -6.98
N LEU A 421 -30.27 7.12 -5.72
CA LEU A 421 -29.02 6.76 -5.06
C LEU A 421 -28.88 5.24 -4.92
N GLY A 422 -29.98 4.55 -4.62
CA GLY A 422 -30.08 3.09 -4.65
C GLY A 422 -29.76 2.53 -6.04
N GLY A 423 -30.42 3.02 -7.10
CA GLY A 423 -30.15 2.56 -8.47
C GLY A 423 -28.71 2.82 -8.95
N LEU A 424 -28.05 3.88 -8.47
CA LEU A 424 -26.63 4.12 -8.74
C LEU A 424 -25.71 3.15 -8.01
N ALA A 425 -26.10 2.67 -6.83
CA ALA A 425 -25.35 1.64 -6.12
C ALA A 425 -25.40 0.30 -6.87
N ASP A 426 -26.54 0.00 -7.50
CA ASP A 426 -26.72 -1.21 -8.31
C ASP A 426 -25.98 -1.09 -9.66
N GLY A 427 -25.91 0.11 -10.27
CA GLY A 427 -25.18 0.33 -11.52
C GLY A 427 -23.65 0.27 -11.38
N ASP A 428 -23.09 0.65 -10.23
CA ASP A 428 -21.67 0.43 -9.95
C ASP A 428 -21.33 -1.07 -9.74
N ALA A 429 -22.34 -1.93 -9.52
CA ALA A 429 -22.15 -3.38 -9.46
C ALA A 429 -21.77 -3.99 -10.83
N VAL A 430 -21.83 -3.24 -11.93
CA VAL A 430 -21.30 -3.68 -13.24
C VAL A 430 -19.75 -3.74 -13.23
N PHE A 431 -19.09 -3.12 -12.25
CA PHE A 431 -17.66 -3.28 -11.98
C PHE A 431 -17.38 -4.35 -10.89
N ALA A 432 -18.27 -5.37 -10.84
CA ALA A 432 -18.62 -6.25 -9.73
C ALA A 432 -17.51 -6.86 -8.87
N PHE A 433 -16.31 -7.07 -9.40
CA PHE A 433 -15.32 -7.93 -8.76
C PHE A 433 -14.32 -7.14 -7.91
N ASP A 434 -14.83 -6.27 -7.04
CA ASP A 434 -14.02 -5.61 -6.02
C ASP A 434 -13.62 -6.63 -4.94
N SER A 435 -12.33 -6.67 -4.64
CA SER A 435 -11.76 -7.43 -3.51
C SER A 435 -12.40 -7.17 -2.14
N ARG A 436 -13.17 -6.08 -1.99
CA ARG A 436 -13.82 -5.68 -0.75
C ARG A 436 -15.27 -6.12 -0.64
N THR A 437 -15.89 -6.48 -1.75
CA THR A 437 -17.29 -6.91 -1.76
C THR A 437 -17.30 -8.43 -1.89
N GLU A 438 -17.74 -9.10 -0.83
CA GLU A 438 -17.98 -10.54 -0.89
C GLU A 438 -19.23 -10.78 -1.74
N MET A 439 -19.07 -11.48 -2.86
CA MET A 439 -20.18 -11.92 -3.70
C MET A 439 -20.34 -13.42 -3.56
N ALA A 440 -21.52 -13.87 -3.16
CA ALA A 440 -21.86 -15.29 -3.22
C ALA A 440 -22.14 -15.67 -4.68
N ILE A 441 -21.53 -16.75 -5.16
CA ILE A 441 -21.72 -17.26 -6.53
C ILE A 441 -23.21 -17.58 -6.80
N GLU A 442 -23.95 -17.92 -5.75
CA GLU A 442 -25.39 -18.24 -5.80
C GLU A 442 -26.27 -17.03 -6.18
N ASP A 443 -25.79 -15.80 -5.91
CA ASP A 443 -26.53 -14.56 -6.16
C ASP A 443 -26.24 -13.97 -7.55
N LEU A 444 -25.31 -14.55 -8.33
CA LEU A 444 -24.99 -14.09 -9.68
C LEU A 444 -25.98 -14.66 -10.70
N GLY A 445 -26.60 -13.77 -11.48
CA GLY A 445 -27.37 -14.17 -12.65
C GLY A 445 -26.47 -14.63 -13.80
N ASP A 446 -27.03 -15.35 -14.77
CA ASP A 446 -26.26 -15.93 -15.89
C ASP A 446 -25.42 -14.89 -16.66
N ASP A 447 -25.97 -13.69 -16.91
CA ASP A 447 -25.25 -12.61 -17.59
C ASP A 447 -24.04 -12.09 -16.78
N THR A 448 -24.15 -12.02 -15.45
CA THR A 448 -23.06 -11.55 -14.59
C THR A 448 -21.99 -12.63 -14.40
N VAL A 449 -22.36 -13.91 -14.50
CA VAL A 449 -21.41 -15.03 -14.56
C VAL A 449 -20.57 -14.97 -15.83
N ASP A 450 -21.18 -14.70 -16.98
CA ASP A 450 -20.44 -14.54 -18.24
C ASP A 450 -19.47 -13.34 -18.18
N GLU A 451 -19.89 -12.22 -17.57
CA GLU A 451 -19.01 -11.08 -17.30
C GLU A 451 -17.86 -11.44 -16.34
N TYR A 452 -18.11 -12.26 -15.33
CA TYR A 452 -17.09 -12.76 -14.42
C TYR A 452 -16.08 -13.66 -15.14
N ILE A 453 -16.53 -14.56 -16.00
CA ILE A 453 -15.64 -15.44 -16.76
C ILE A 453 -14.76 -14.61 -17.70
N ALA A 454 -15.32 -13.59 -18.36
CA ALA A 454 -14.55 -12.65 -19.19
C ALA A 454 -13.54 -11.84 -18.37
N PHE A 455 -13.86 -11.50 -17.12
CA PHE A 455 -12.92 -10.90 -16.18
C PHE A 455 -11.80 -11.88 -15.80
N CYS A 456 -12.11 -13.13 -15.46
CA CYS A 456 -11.13 -14.17 -15.16
C CYS A 456 -10.19 -14.45 -16.34
N GLU A 457 -10.72 -14.48 -17.58
CA GLU A 457 -9.91 -14.60 -18.80
C GLU A 457 -8.82 -13.52 -18.81
N ARG A 458 -9.18 -12.26 -18.52
CA ARG A 458 -8.23 -11.14 -18.47
C ARG A 458 -7.25 -11.24 -17.31
N ALA A 459 -7.75 -11.46 -16.10
CA ALA A 459 -6.95 -11.45 -14.88
C ALA A 459 -5.95 -12.62 -14.84
N LEU A 460 -6.30 -13.78 -15.40
CA LEU A 460 -5.50 -14.99 -15.34
C LEU A 460 -4.65 -15.22 -16.59
N LEU A 461 -5.14 -14.87 -17.78
CA LEU A 461 -4.44 -15.16 -19.05
C LEU A 461 -3.62 -13.99 -19.60
N GLY A 462 -3.51 -12.86 -18.90
CA GLY A 462 -2.91 -11.59 -19.37
C GLY A 462 -1.44 -11.58 -19.86
N GLY A 463 -0.85 -12.73 -20.19
CA GLY A 463 0.38 -12.85 -20.96
C GLY A 463 0.10 -13.21 -22.44
N PRO A 464 1.11 -13.11 -23.33
CA PRO A 464 0.98 -13.64 -24.68
C PRO A 464 0.71 -15.15 -24.59
N VAL A 465 -0.41 -15.59 -25.15
CA VAL A 465 -0.76 -17.01 -25.33
C VAL A 465 0.46 -17.69 -25.95
N ASN A 466 1.08 -18.61 -25.23
CA ASN A 466 2.15 -19.41 -25.82
C ASN A 466 1.47 -20.31 -26.87
N GLU A 467 1.62 -20.01 -28.15
CA GLU A 467 1.08 -20.79 -29.29
C GLU A 467 1.47 -22.30 -29.28
N GLN A 468 2.34 -22.69 -28.35
CA GLN A 468 2.86 -24.04 -28.17
C GLN A 468 2.16 -24.82 -27.05
N ASP A 469 1.18 -24.26 -26.35
CA ASP A 469 0.52 -24.99 -25.27
C ASP A 469 -0.45 -26.04 -25.83
N VAL A 470 -0.26 -27.29 -25.41
CA VAL A 470 -1.07 -28.43 -25.86
C VAL A 470 -2.51 -28.26 -25.38
N LEU A 471 -2.70 -27.59 -24.24
CA LEU A 471 -4.00 -27.33 -23.65
C LEU A 471 -4.88 -26.44 -24.53
N ASP A 472 -4.32 -25.40 -25.16
CA ASP A 472 -5.06 -24.50 -26.05
C ASP A 472 -5.62 -25.22 -27.29
N ARG A 473 -5.01 -26.34 -27.69
CA ARG A 473 -5.49 -27.17 -28.81
C ARG A 473 -6.68 -28.03 -28.44
N TYR A 474 -6.75 -28.53 -27.20
CA TYR A 474 -7.83 -29.41 -26.74
C TYR A 474 -8.97 -28.63 -26.08
N PHE A 475 -8.67 -27.50 -25.46
CA PHE A 475 -9.61 -26.62 -24.78
C PHE A 475 -9.45 -25.20 -25.32
N PRO A 476 -9.86 -24.94 -26.59
CA PRO A 476 -9.75 -23.62 -27.16
C PRO A 476 -10.62 -22.66 -26.36
N ILE A 477 -9.97 -21.72 -25.70
CA ILE A 477 -10.64 -20.56 -25.12
C ILE A 477 -11.13 -19.77 -26.32
N LYS A 478 -12.45 -19.79 -26.54
CA LYS A 478 -13.06 -18.85 -27.46
C LYS A 478 -12.85 -17.51 -26.79
N THR A 479 -11.75 -16.81 -27.11
CA THR A 479 -11.61 -15.41 -26.77
C THR A 479 -12.82 -14.77 -27.39
N SER A 480 -13.82 -14.54 -26.54
CA SER A 480 -15.02 -13.89 -27.00
C SER A 480 -14.47 -12.54 -27.42
N GLN A 481 -14.54 -12.24 -28.71
CA GLN A 481 -14.60 -10.86 -29.15
C GLN A 481 -15.93 -10.28 -28.64
N ALA A 482 -16.23 -10.44 -27.35
CA ALA A 482 -16.84 -9.42 -26.55
C ALA A 482 -15.98 -8.22 -26.87
N THR A 483 -16.44 -7.47 -27.88
CA THR A 483 -16.00 -6.14 -28.21
C THR A 483 -15.61 -5.54 -26.89
N ARG A 484 -14.34 -5.11 -26.77
CA ARG A 484 -13.96 -4.07 -25.81
C ARG A 484 -15.14 -3.10 -25.87
N LYS A 485 -16.10 -3.21 -24.95
CA LYS A 485 -16.70 -2.02 -24.42
C LYS A 485 -15.42 -1.42 -23.86
N PRO A 486 -14.87 -0.33 -24.43
CA PRO A 486 -13.95 0.45 -23.63
C PRO A 486 -14.63 0.55 -22.26
N VAL A 487 -13.89 0.50 -21.16
CA VAL A 487 -14.48 1.05 -19.94
C VAL A 487 -14.85 2.46 -20.35
N VAL A 488 -16.12 2.62 -20.76
CA VAL A 488 -16.61 3.77 -21.49
C VAL A 488 -16.38 4.83 -20.46
N ASN A 489 -15.54 5.83 -20.81
CA ASN A 489 -15.52 7.13 -20.14
C ASN A 489 -16.91 7.37 -19.62
N GLU A 490 -17.08 7.25 -18.29
CA GLU A 490 -18.36 7.08 -17.61
C GLU A 490 -19.46 7.68 -18.47
N GLY A 491 -20.27 6.82 -19.11
CA GLY A 491 -21.31 7.27 -20.03
C GLY A 491 -22.10 8.42 -19.39
N PRO A 492 -22.61 9.38 -20.19
CA PRO A 492 -23.22 10.59 -19.64
C PRO A 492 -24.17 10.20 -18.52
N VAL A 493 -23.86 10.67 -17.29
CA VAL A 493 -24.67 10.44 -16.10
C VAL A 493 -26.12 10.66 -16.53
N GLU A 494 -26.97 9.63 -16.38
CA GLU A 494 -28.34 9.75 -16.84
C GLU A 494 -28.91 11.07 -16.31
N PRO A 495 -29.37 11.96 -17.19
CA PRO A 495 -29.78 13.29 -16.78
C PRO A 495 -30.86 13.18 -15.70
N LEU A 496 -30.94 14.16 -14.80
CA LEU A 496 -31.96 14.21 -13.74
C LEU A 496 -33.39 14.42 -14.27
N TRP A 497 -33.62 14.19 -15.56
CA TRP A 497 -34.92 14.36 -16.21
C TRP A 497 -35.92 13.39 -15.58
N GLY A 498 -36.98 13.94 -14.99
CA GLY A 498 -38.08 13.17 -14.41
C GLY A 498 -38.16 13.18 -12.89
N LEU A 499 -37.17 13.70 -12.17
CA LEU A 499 -37.29 13.90 -10.72
C LEU A 499 -38.13 15.15 -10.42
N GLY A 500 -39.12 15.01 -9.56
CA GLY A 500 -39.94 16.09 -9.06
C GLY A 500 -39.14 17.03 -8.15
N ALA A 501 -39.20 18.33 -8.43
CA ALA A 501 -38.66 19.35 -7.54
C ALA A 501 -39.35 19.31 -6.16
N THR A 502 -38.63 19.71 -5.11
CA THR A 502 -39.28 19.95 -3.82
C THR A 502 -40.28 21.10 -3.94
N GLY A 503 -41.53 20.83 -3.56
CA GLY A 503 -42.60 21.82 -3.66
C GLY A 503 -42.51 22.85 -2.54
N LEU A 504 -42.82 24.11 -2.86
CA LEU A 504 -43.05 25.17 -1.89
C LEU A 504 -44.26 24.83 -1.01
N LYS A 505 -44.12 25.02 0.31
CA LYS A 505 -45.25 24.96 1.25
C LYS A 505 -45.39 26.33 1.91
N GLU A 506 -46.32 27.14 1.43
CA GLU A 506 -46.44 28.54 1.84
C GLU A 506 -47.06 28.76 3.25
N HIS A 507 -47.67 27.76 3.89
CA HIS A 507 -48.40 27.97 5.15
C HIS A 507 -48.48 26.75 6.09
N ALA A 508 -47.36 26.13 6.44
CA ALA A 508 -47.35 25.09 7.47
C ALA A 508 -46.60 25.58 8.73
N GLU A 509 -47.34 25.83 9.82
CA GLU A 509 -46.81 26.34 11.10
C GLU A 509 -45.84 25.36 11.80
N GLU A 510 -45.76 24.12 11.33
CA GLU A 510 -44.97 23.02 11.92
C GLU A 510 -43.83 22.51 11.01
N VAL A 511 -43.50 23.21 9.92
CA VAL A 511 -42.46 22.74 8.97
C VAL A 511 -41.17 23.53 9.15
N HIS A 512 -40.11 22.85 9.56
CA HIS A 512 -38.76 23.41 9.65
C HIS A 512 -38.22 23.82 8.27
N ARG A 513 -37.58 24.99 8.21
CA ARG A 513 -36.92 25.47 7.00
C ARG A 513 -35.66 24.67 6.70
N PRO A 514 -35.23 24.57 5.42
CA PRO A 514 -33.91 24.05 5.09
C PRO A 514 -32.82 24.79 5.88
N GLY A 515 -31.93 24.04 6.53
CA GLY A 515 -30.88 24.57 7.40
C GLY A 515 -31.33 24.99 8.81
N GLU A 516 -32.63 24.92 9.13
CA GLU A 516 -33.12 25.09 10.49
C GLU A 516 -32.79 23.82 11.31
N ASN A 517 -32.24 23.99 12.52
CA ASN A 517 -31.81 22.92 13.42
C ASN A 517 -30.85 21.88 12.79
N TYR A 518 -29.55 22.18 12.78
CA TYR A 518 -28.53 21.26 12.24
C TYR A 518 -28.00 20.30 13.31
N THR A 519 -28.21 19.00 13.13
CA THR A 519 -27.71 17.94 14.02
C THR A 519 -26.40 17.33 13.51
N VAL A 520 -25.44 17.19 14.42
CA VAL A 520 -24.14 16.52 14.17
C VAL A 520 -24.25 15.11 14.74
N TRP A 521 -24.21 14.11 13.87
CA TRP A 521 -24.36 12.70 14.23
C TRP A 521 -23.00 12.05 14.48
N ALA A 522 -22.93 11.16 15.46
CA ALA A 522 -21.85 10.19 15.56
C ALA A 522 -22.05 9.06 14.52
N PRO A 523 -20.99 8.34 14.11
CA PRO A 523 -21.09 7.26 13.13
C PRO A 523 -22.10 6.16 13.52
N GLU A 524 -22.25 5.89 14.82
CA GLU A 524 -23.08 4.79 15.35
C GLU A 524 -24.58 5.13 15.46
N GLU A 525 -24.94 6.40 15.56
CA GLU A 525 -26.33 6.87 15.82
C GLU A 525 -26.99 7.45 14.55
N MET A 526 -26.53 7.06 13.38
CA MET A 526 -26.91 7.67 12.11
C MET A 526 -28.28 7.18 11.60
N PRO A 527 -29.20 8.09 11.21
CA PRO A 527 -30.47 7.71 10.56
C PRO A 527 -30.27 6.97 9.22
N ASP A 528 -31.18 6.06 8.87
CA ASP A 528 -31.07 5.19 7.67
C ASP A 528 -30.85 5.97 6.36
N SER A 529 -31.56 7.09 6.19
CA SER A 529 -31.42 7.95 5.01
C SER A 529 -30.03 8.57 4.89
N TYR A 530 -29.46 9.03 6.01
CA TYR A 530 -28.09 9.54 6.07
C TYR A 530 -27.07 8.41 5.86
N GLY A 531 -27.32 7.24 6.45
CA GLY A 531 -26.47 6.05 6.30
C GLY A 531 -26.35 5.56 4.87
N MET A 532 -27.44 5.59 4.10
CA MET A 532 -27.41 5.25 2.68
C MET A 532 -26.49 6.19 1.88
N VAL A 533 -26.51 7.48 2.19
CA VAL A 533 -25.66 8.50 1.54
C VAL A 533 -24.18 8.29 1.89
N VAL A 534 -23.87 8.03 3.16
CA VAL A 534 -22.49 7.77 3.61
C VAL A 534 -21.95 6.48 3.02
N LYS A 535 -22.75 5.40 3.04
CA LYS A 535 -22.40 4.11 2.43
C LYS A 535 -22.11 4.25 0.93
N ARG A 536 -22.94 5.00 0.21
CA ARG A 536 -22.70 5.32 -1.21
C ARG A 536 -21.39 6.08 -1.40
N ALA A 537 -21.16 7.13 -0.61
CA ALA A 537 -19.94 7.94 -0.70
C ALA A 537 -18.67 7.13 -0.40
N SER A 538 -18.73 6.26 0.61
CA SER A 538 -17.66 5.32 0.98
C SER A 538 -17.31 4.38 -0.17
N ARG A 539 -18.32 3.71 -0.74
CA ARG A 539 -18.14 2.80 -1.89
C ARG A 539 -17.56 3.53 -3.10
N TRP A 540 -18.09 4.70 -3.44
CA TRP A 540 -17.64 5.45 -4.61
C TRP A 540 -16.21 5.97 -4.49
N ALA A 541 -15.82 6.45 -3.30
CA ALA A 541 -14.46 6.94 -3.03
C ALA A 541 -13.45 5.82 -2.77
N ALA A 542 -13.93 4.57 -2.63
CA ALA A 542 -13.12 3.43 -2.20
C ALA A 542 -12.42 3.69 -0.83
N VAL A 543 -13.15 4.26 0.14
CA VAL A 543 -12.67 4.52 1.52
C VAL A 543 -13.70 4.03 2.54
N GLY A 544 -13.29 3.70 3.77
CA GLY A 544 -14.19 3.21 4.82
C GLY A 544 -15.26 4.23 5.24
N GLU A 545 -16.43 3.73 5.67
CA GLU A 545 -17.59 4.55 6.11
C GLU A 545 -17.27 5.43 7.33
N GLU A 546 -16.52 4.89 8.29
CA GLU A 546 -16.08 5.61 9.48
C GLU A 546 -15.18 6.81 9.12
N TYR A 547 -14.28 6.63 8.15
CA TYR A 547 -13.39 7.70 7.69
C TYR A 547 -14.18 8.85 7.06
N VAL A 548 -15.14 8.55 6.18
CA VAL A 548 -16.02 9.56 5.57
C VAL A 548 -16.80 10.31 6.66
N SER A 549 -17.39 9.59 7.62
CA SER A 549 -18.15 10.15 8.73
C SER A 549 -17.29 11.07 9.61
N THR A 550 -16.05 10.68 9.88
CA THR A 550 -15.08 11.47 10.65
C THR A 550 -14.73 12.77 9.94
N VAL A 551 -14.49 12.72 8.63
CA VAL A 551 -14.22 13.92 7.81
C VAL A 551 -15.43 14.85 7.77
N VAL A 552 -16.64 14.30 7.60
CA VAL A 552 -17.89 15.07 7.65
C VAL A 552 -18.01 15.80 8.99
N ALA A 553 -17.90 15.09 10.12
CA ALA A 553 -17.98 15.69 11.45
C ALA A 553 -16.92 16.78 11.69
N HIS A 554 -15.70 16.59 11.17
CA HIS A 554 -14.64 17.60 11.25
C HIS A 554 -15.01 18.89 10.49
N TYR A 555 -15.55 18.76 9.28
CA TYR A 555 -15.99 19.91 8.47
C TYR A 555 -17.25 20.56 9.02
N GLU A 556 -18.17 19.82 9.62
CA GLU A 556 -19.33 20.36 10.34
C GLU A 556 -18.90 21.23 11.53
N ARG A 557 -17.96 20.74 12.36
CA ARG A 557 -17.39 21.53 13.47
C ARG A 557 -16.65 22.77 12.97
N ARG A 558 -16.07 22.71 11.77
CA ARG A 558 -15.43 23.89 11.14
C ARG A 558 -16.47 24.89 10.66
N LEU A 559 -17.56 24.42 10.06
CA LEU A 559 -18.69 25.22 9.60
C LEU A 559 -19.39 25.92 10.78
N SER A 560 -19.69 25.19 11.86
CA SER A 560 -20.34 25.76 13.05
C SER A 560 -19.48 26.85 13.69
N ARG A 561 -18.16 26.63 13.79
CA ARG A 561 -17.20 27.66 14.22
C ARG A 561 -17.20 28.87 13.29
N TRP A 562 -17.27 28.67 11.98
CA TRP A 562 -17.35 29.77 11.01
C TRP A 562 -18.67 30.55 11.11
N TRP A 563 -19.79 29.86 11.30
CA TRP A 563 -21.12 30.46 11.44
C TRP A 563 -21.23 31.33 12.69
N ILE A 564 -20.82 30.81 13.85
CA ILE A 564 -20.79 31.56 15.12
C ILE A 564 -19.91 32.80 14.99
N ARG A 565 -18.80 32.71 14.25
CA ARG A 565 -17.91 33.86 13.98
C ARG A 565 -18.60 34.89 13.10
N SER A 566 -19.14 34.48 11.97
CA SER A 566 -19.81 35.37 11.02
C SER A 566 -20.95 36.15 11.70
N ARG A 567 -21.79 35.48 12.52
CA ARG A 567 -22.84 36.17 13.28
C ARG A 567 -22.33 37.22 14.25
N ARG A 568 -21.14 37.01 14.84
CA ARG A 568 -20.53 38.00 15.75
C ARG A 568 -19.97 39.19 14.99
N ASP A 569 -19.32 38.94 13.85
CA ASP A 569 -18.76 40.00 13.01
C ASP A 569 -19.90 40.87 12.41
N PHE A 570 -20.98 40.23 11.92
CA PHE A 570 -22.20 40.94 11.50
C PHE A 570 -22.85 41.75 12.64
N ALA A 571 -22.82 41.24 13.87
CA ALA A 571 -23.37 41.96 15.02
C ALA A 571 -22.49 43.12 15.50
N SER A 572 -21.17 43.09 15.28
CA SER A 572 -20.28 44.22 15.57
C SER A 572 -20.39 45.33 14.54
N ASP A 573 -20.54 44.98 13.26
CA ASP A 573 -20.66 45.97 12.17
C ASP A 573 -21.95 46.81 12.31
N PHE A 574 -23.02 46.25 12.89
CA PHE A 574 -24.28 46.96 13.19
C PHE A 574 -24.26 47.81 14.47
N VAL A 575 -23.19 47.74 15.28
CA VAL A 575 -23.02 48.56 16.49
C VAL A 575 -22.08 49.75 16.24
N GLU A 576 -21.39 49.78 15.10
CA GLU A 576 -20.52 50.88 14.67
C GLU A 576 -21.17 51.85 13.64
N GLU A 577 -22.41 51.61 13.22
CA GLU A 577 -23.30 52.59 12.53
C GLU A 577 -24.33 53.18 13.51
#